data_AF-A0A9D8VPM4-F1
#
_entry.id   AF-A0A9D8VPM4-F1
#
_cell.length_a   1.000
_cell.length_b   1.000
_cell.length_c   1.000
_cell.angle_alpha   90.00
_cell.angle_beta   90.00
_cell.angle_gamma   90.00
#
_symmetry.space_group_name_H-M   'P 1'
#
loop_
_entity.id
_entity.type
_entity.pdbx_description
1 polymer ?
#
loop_
_entity_poly.entity_id
_entity_poly.type
_entity_poly.pdbx_seq_one_letter_code
_entity_poly.pdbx_strand_id
1 'polypeptide(L)'
;MKYILIFILVLFTSCKTENSETTSIDPPTYKQELVEKGQKMANELKYMLDERGVDTGNIPSISVRNEPYLIFYNPTNNEVVVPWFEDLPVEMKTVMLDFANAADMEGREFFQTFFNTFFYYHEFAHWGQYQMDGEINSDRYFSENEANEITVAYLQSSEEGQNFLDTIEPKVNALVNFLENPAPDGVSEEEYFNENYAQLGMNAYHYGYYQFKFVKNALDQRNSITLDEIVERRSKN
;
A
#
# COMPACT_ATOMS: atom_id res chain seq x y z
N MET A 1 9.46 -65.46 -49.63
CA MET A 1 10.24 -65.10 -48.41
C MET A 1 9.23 -64.71 -47.34
N LYS A 2 8.71 -65.67 -46.56
CA LYS A 2 9.19 -66.09 -45.23
C LYS A 2 9.38 -64.91 -44.26
N TYR A 3 8.30 -64.64 -43.54
CA TYR A 3 8.21 -63.87 -42.30
C TYR A 3 9.13 -64.44 -41.22
N ILE A 4 9.85 -63.57 -40.51
CA ILE A 4 10.26 -63.84 -39.12
C ILE A 4 9.87 -62.60 -38.30
N LEU A 5 8.78 -62.78 -37.58
CA LEU A 5 8.25 -61.95 -36.52
C LEU A 5 9.10 -62.26 -35.27
N ILE A 6 9.81 -61.29 -34.71
CA ILE A 6 10.40 -61.43 -33.37
C ILE A 6 9.56 -60.60 -32.41
N PHE A 7 8.80 -61.33 -31.60
CA PHE A 7 8.17 -60.84 -30.38
C PHE A 7 9.26 -60.49 -29.37
N ILE A 8 9.35 -59.23 -28.97
CA ILE A 8 9.94 -58.87 -27.68
C ILE A 8 8.80 -58.39 -26.79
N LEU A 9 8.44 -59.27 -25.87
CA LEU A 9 7.53 -59.03 -24.77
C LEU A 9 8.29 -58.16 -23.73
N VAL A 10 8.13 -56.84 -23.80
CA VAL A 10 8.55 -55.96 -22.70
C VAL A 10 7.41 -55.89 -21.70
N LEU A 11 7.61 -56.54 -20.55
CA LEU A 11 6.80 -56.35 -19.35
C LEU A 11 6.94 -54.90 -18.90
N PHE A 12 5.96 -54.06 -19.26
CA PHE A 12 5.76 -52.81 -18.54
C PHE A 12 5.09 -53.14 -17.21
N THR A 13 5.91 -53.26 -16.17
CA THR A 13 5.45 -53.05 -14.79
C THR A 13 4.91 -51.63 -14.73
N SER A 14 3.58 -51.55 -14.64
CA SER A 14 2.84 -50.32 -14.35
C SER A 14 3.31 -49.81 -12.98
N CYS A 15 4.30 -48.93 -12.97
CA CYS A 15 4.45 -48.01 -11.85
C CYS A 15 3.22 -47.12 -11.91
N LYS A 16 2.33 -47.28 -10.92
CA LYS A 16 1.33 -46.26 -10.60
C LYS A 16 2.12 -44.98 -10.37
N THR A 17 2.10 -44.08 -11.35
CA THR A 17 2.33 -42.67 -11.10
C THR A 17 1.23 -42.29 -10.11
N GLU A 18 1.60 -42.14 -8.85
CA GLU A 18 0.80 -41.33 -7.94
C GLU A 18 0.66 -39.98 -8.63
N ASN A 19 -0.56 -39.70 -9.08
CA ASN A 19 -0.96 -38.34 -9.37
C ASN A 19 -0.70 -37.58 -8.07
N SER A 20 0.42 -36.85 -8.01
CA SER A 20 0.49 -35.69 -7.15
C SER A 20 -0.55 -34.73 -7.72
N GLU A 21 -1.77 -34.85 -7.23
CA GLU A 21 -2.63 -33.69 -7.13
C GLU A 21 -1.82 -32.65 -6.36
N THR A 22 -1.10 -31.81 -7.11
CA THR A 22 -0.75 -30.47 -6.64
C THR A 22 -2.08 -29.78 -6.42
N THR A 23 -2.67 -30.06 -5.26
CA THR A 23 -3.59 -29.16 -4.61
C THR A 23 -2.80 -27.86 -4.50
N SER A 24 -3.06 -26.97 -5.44
CA SER A 24 -2.77 -25.56 -5.31
C SER A 24 -3.62 -25.08 -4.14
N ILE A 25 -3.14 -25.35 -2.94
CA ILE A 25 -3.54 -24.62 -1.75
C ILE A 25 -2.96 -23.23 -2.01
N ASP A 26 -3.73 -22.36 -2.65
CA ASP A 26 -3.59 -20.94 -2.36
C ASP A 26 -3.97 -20.83 -0.88
N PRO A 27 -3.00 -20.69 0.04
CA PRO A 27 -3.33 -20.84 1.44
C PRO A 27 -4.20 -19.65 1.83
N PRO A 28 -5.41 -19.89 2.38
CA PRO A 28 -6.29 -18.85 2.91
C PRO A 28 -5.65 -17.94 3.98
N THR A 29 -4.42 -18.26 4.42
CA THR A 29 -3.72 -17.64 5.54
C THR A 29 -3.25 -16.23 5.25
N TYR A 30 -2.69 -15.94 4.07
CA TYR A 30 -2.03 -14.63 3.86
C TYR A 30 -2.99 -13.45 3.73
N LYS A 31 -4.15 -13.63 3.09
CA LYS A 31 -5.17 -12.57 3.04
C LYS A 31 -5.78 -12.32 4.41
N GLN A 32 -5.99 -13.38 5.20
CA GLN A 32 -6.46 -13.25 6.57
C GLN A 32 -5.42 -12.56 7.46
N GLU A 33 -4.14 -12.87 7.31
CA GLU A 33 -3.04 -12.18 8.01
C GLU A 33 -3.03 -10.67 7.68
N LEU A 34 -3.32 -10.26 6.44
CA LEU A 34 -3.46 -8.84 6.10
C LEU A 34 -4.65 -8.18 6.79
N VAL A 35 -5.76 -8.90 6.95
CA VAL A 35 -6.92 -8.42 7.71
C VAL A 35 -6.57 -8.24 9.19
N GLU A 36 -5.97 -9.26 9.81
CA GLU A 36 -5.55 -9.22 11.21
C GLU A 36 -4.51 -8.13 11.46
N LYS A 37 -3.54 -7.96 10.55
CA LYS A 37 -2.57 -6.86 10.56
C LYS A 37 -3.28 -5.50 10.55
N GLY A 38 -4.22 -5.29 9.63
CA GLY A 38 -4.96 -4.03 9.56
C GLY A 38 -5.81 -3.74 10.79
N GLN A 39 -6.46 -4.75 11.34
CA GLN A 39 -7.20 -4.61 12.60
C GLN A 39 -6.29 -4.16 13.74
N LYS A 40 -5.08 -4.72 13.83
CA LYS A 40 -4.08 -4.30 14.82
C LYS A 40 -3.69 -2.83 14.61
N MET A 41 -3.30 -2.47 13.38
CA MET A 41 -2.91 -1.09 13.02
C MET A 41 -4.01 -0.07 13.34
N ALA A 42 -5.26 -0.38 12.97
CA ALA A 42 -6.40 0.50 13.22
C ALA A 42 -6.66 0.70 14.72
N ASN A 43 -6.53 -0.36 15.53
CA ASN A 43 -6.67 -0.27 16.99
C ASN A 43 -5.52 0.53 17.62
N GLU A 44 -4.30 0.38 17.13
CA GLU A 44 -3.14 1.13 17.61
C GLU A 44 -3.30 2.62 17.31
N LEU A 45 -3.66 2.99 16.07
CA LEU A 45 -3.93 4.38 15.72
C LEU A 45 -5.14 4.95 16.48
N LYS A 46 -6.22 4.17 16.63
CA LYS A 46 -7.38 4.51 17.47
C LYS A 46 -6.92 4.92 18.86
N TYR A 47 -6.15 4.06 19.51
CA TYR A 47 -5.65 4.31 20.86
C TYR A 47 -4.83 5.60 20.93
N MET A 48 -3.92 5.82 19.97
CA MET A 48 -3.11 7.04 19.92
C MET A 48 -3.94 8.31 19.76
N LEU A 49 -5.01 8.27 18.96
CA LEU A 49 -5.91 9.40 18.74
C LEU A 49 -6.87 9.64 19.92
N ASP A 50 -7.40 8.58 20.52
CA ASP A 50 -8.28 8.65 21.70
C ASP A 50 -7.54 9.28 22.90
N GLU A 51 -6.27 8.92 23.12
CA GLU A 51 -5.41 9.52 24.16
C GLU A 51 -5.17 11.03 23.92
N ARG A 52 -5.42 11.52 22.71
CA ARG A 52 -5.33 12.94 22.31
C ARG A 52 -6.69 13.64 22.30
N GLY A 53 -7.75 12.97 22.76
CA GLY A 53 -9.10 13.53 22.85
C GLY A 53 -9.88 13.55 21.54
N VAL A 54 -9.42 12.83 20.51
CA VAL A 54 -10.20 12.62 19.28
C VAL A 54 -11.19 11.49 19.52
N ASP A 55 -12.48 11.71 19.30
CA ASP A 55 -13.48 10.63 19.33
C ASP A 55 -13.43 9.84 18.02
N THR A 56 -12.70 8.73 18.03
CA THR A 56 -12.50 7.94 16.81
C THR A 56 -13.62 6.94 16.50
N GLY A 57 -14.62 6.80 17.38
CA GLY A 57 -15.72 5.85 17.19
C GLY A 57 -15.23 4.40 16.95
N ASN A 58 -15.80 3.75 15.93
CA ASN A 58 -15.43 2.39 15.53
C ASN A 58 -14.29 2.40 14.50
N ILE A 59 -13.33 1.49 14.66
CA ILE A 59 -12.31 1.25 13.65
C ILE A 59 -12.94 0.84 12.30
N PRO A 60 -12.31 1.17 11.17
CA PRO A 60 -12.77 0.72 9.87
C PRO A 60 -12.72 -0.80 9.76
N SER A 61 -13.64 -1.36 8.96
CA SER A 61 -13.54 -2.72 8.45
C SER A 61 -12.40 -2.84 7.43
N ILE A 62 -11.85 -4.04 7.26
CA ILE A 62 -10.77 -4.29 6.31
C ILE A 62 -11.27 -5.25 5.22
N SER A 63 -11.01 -4.90 3.97
CA SER A 63 -11.23 -5.78 2.82
C SER A 63 -9.97 -5.95 1.99
N VAL A 64 -9.73 -7.18 1.52
CA VAL A 64 -8.62 -7.50 0.62
C VAL A 64 -9.15 -7.67 -0.80
N ARG A 65 -8.96 -6.66 -1.66
CA ARG A 65 -9.35 -6.65 -3.07
C ARG A 65 -8.56 -5.60 -3.84
N ASN A 66 -8.51 -5.73 -5.18
CA ASN A 66 -7.69 -4.87 -6.05
C ASN A 66 -8.53 -3.88 -6.88
N GLU A 67 -9.86 -3.90 -6.74
CA GLU A 67 -10.79 -3.09 -7.53
C GLU A 67 -11.83 -2.38 -6.64
N PRO A 68 -12.39 -1.23 -7.09
CA PRO A 68 -12.06 -0.52 -8.34
C PRO A 68 -10.77 0.33 -8.27
N TYR A 69 -10.27 0.56 -7.05
CA TYR A 69 -9.01 1.26 -6.79
C TYR A 69 -8.08 0.32 -6.01
N LEU A 70 -6.77 0.55 -6.17
CA LEU A 70 -5.75 -0.36 -5.68
C LEU A 70 -5.68 -0.41 -4.14
N ILE A 71 -5.67 0.75 -3.48
CA ILE A 71 -5.69 0.89 -2.02
C ILE A 71 -6.44 2.19 -1.70
N PHE A 72 -7.35 2.17 -0.71
CA PHE A 72 -8.11 3.36 -0.32
C PHE A 72 -8.89 3.16 0.99
N TYR A 73 -9.14 4.26 1.69
CA TYR A 73 -10.17 4.40 2.71
C TYR A 73 -11.50 4.89 2.10
N ASN A 74 -12.59 4.22 2.44
CA ASN A 74 -13.94 4.60 2.10
C ASN A 74 -14.71 5.06 3.36
N PRO A 75 -15.00 6.36 3.50
CA PRO A 75 -15.73 6.87 4.65
C PRO A 75 -17.21 6.52 4.65
N THR A 76 -17.80 6.18 3.49
CA THR A 76 -19.25 5.88 3.39
C THR A 76 -19.62 4.62 4.17
N ASN A 77 -18.76 3.60 4.14
CA ASN A 77 -18.96 2.33 4.84
C ASN A 77 -17.91 2.07 5.92
N ASN A 78 -17.04 3.05 6.21
CA ASN A 78 -15.91 2.93 7.13
C ASN A 78 -15.06 1.69 6.83
N GLU A 79 -14.46 1.66 5.65
CA GLU A 79 -13.72 0.50 5.13
C GLU A 79 -12.35 0.92 4.62
N VAL A 80 -11.30 0.21 5.02
CA VAL A 80 -9.99 0.25 4.37
C VAL A 80 -9.86 -0.94 3.43
N VAL A 81 -9.52 -0.65 2.19
CA VAL A 81 -9.29 -1.65 1.15
C VAL A 81 -7.81 -1.76 0.89
N VAL A 82 -7.27 -2.96 1.01
CA VAL A 82 -5.84 -3.26 0.78
C VAL A 82 -5.70 -4.28 -0.36
N PRO A 83 -4.72 -4.13 -1.26
CA PRO A 83 -4.58 -5.02 -2.40
C PRO A 83 -3.79 -6.29 -2.07
N TRP A 84 -3.99 -7.31 -2.89
CA TRP A 84 -3.24 -8.56 -2.87
C TRP A 84 -2.38 -8.71 -4.13
N PHE A 85 -1.07 -8.95 -3.93
CA PHE A 85 -0.11 -9.00 -5.03
C PHE A 85 -0.47 -10.03 -6.10
N GLU A 86 -0.90 -11.22 -5.69
CA GLU A 86 -1.15 -12.31 -6.64
C GLU A 86 -2.32 -12.00 -7.57
N ASP A 87 -3.30 -11.22 -7.09
CA ASP A 87 -4.50 -10.81 -7.84
C ASP A 87 -4.27 -9.56 -8.71
N LEU A 88 -3.06 -8.98 -8.71
CA LEU A 88 -2.80 -7.81 -9.55
C LEU A 88 -2.85 -8.17 -11.05
N PRO A 89 -3.45 -7.33 -11.89
CA PRO A 89 -3.30 -7.41 -13.33
C PRO A 89 -1.83 -7.36 -13.75
N VAL A 90 -1.49 -7.97 -14.89
CA VAL A 90 -0.11 -8.04 -15.40
C VAL A 90 0.49 -6.64 -15.61
N GLU A 91 -0.33 -5.71 -16.08
CA GLU A 91 0.04 -4.32 -16.29
C GLU A 91 0.47 -3.66 -14.98
N MET A 92 -0.29 -3.90 -13.90
CA MET A 92 0.05 -3.36 -12.58
C MET A 92 1.29 -4.05 -11.99
N LYS A 93 1.45 -5.37 -12.18
CA LYS A 93 2.69 -6.08 -11.78
C LYS A 93 3.92 -5.52 -12.51
N THR A 94 3.77 -5.08 -13.76
CA THR A 94 4.83 -4.43 -14.54
C THR A 94 5.20 -3.08 -13.92
N VAL A 95 4.21 -2.24 -13.59
CA VAL A 95 4.46 -0.98 -12.88
C VAL A 95 5.17 -1.21 -11.54
N MET A 96 4.73 -2.20 -10.76
CA MET A 96 5.39 -2.54 -9.49
C MET A 96 6.84 -2.97 -9.70
N LEU A 97 7.14 -3.72 -10.78
CA LEU A 97 8.50 -4.12 -11.10
C LEU A 97 9.36 -2.91 -11.52
N ASP A 98 8.82 -1.99 -12.31
CA ASP A 98 9.54 -0.77 -12.72
C ASP A 98 9.89 0.09 -11.50
N PHE A 99 8.95 0.26 -10.56
CA PHE A 99 9.20 0.98 -9.32
C PHE A 99 10.19 0.23 -8.42
N ALA A 100 10.06 -1.09 -8.31
CA ALA A 100 10.99 -1.92 -7.54
C ALA A 100 12.42 -1.83 -8.08
N ASN A 101 12.60 -1.88 -9.40
CA ASN A 101 13.91 -1.73 -10.04
C ASN A 101 14.52 -0.35 -9.73
N ALA A 102 13.74 0.72 -9.82
CA ALA A 102 14.19 2.07 -9.46
C ALA A 102 14.60 2.16 -7.99
N ALA A 103 13.89 1.44 -7.11
CA ALA A 103 14.20 1.35 -5.69
C ALA A 103 15.29 0.32 -5.34
N ASP A 104 15.83 -0.45 -6.28
CA ASP A 104 16.72 -1.59 -5.99
C ASP A 104 16.06 -2.58 -5.01
N MET A 105 14.89 -3.11 -5.41
CA MET A 105 14.06 -4.06 -4.67
C MET A 105 13.49 -5.12 -5.63
N GLU A 106 13.06 -6.26 -5.10
CA GLU A 106 12.24 -7.22 -5.86
C GLU A 106 10.79 -6.74 -5.98
N GLY A 107 10.13 -7.01 -7.10
CA GLY A 107 8.76 -6.51 -7.37
C GLY A 107 7.72 -6.86 -6.29
N ARG A 108 7.79 -8.08 -5.75
CA ARG A 108 6.89 -8.52 -4.66
C ARG A 108 7.25 -7.85 -3.33
N GLU A 109 8.54 -7.71 -3.05
CA GLU A 109 9.03 -7.03 -1.84
C GLU A 109 8.60 -5.57 -1.83
N PHE A 110 8.77 -4.87 -2.96
CA PHE A 110 8.30 -3.50 -3.14
C PHE A 110 6.82 -3.36 -2.83
N PHE A 111 5.99 -4.24 -3.40
CA PHE A 111 4.55 -4.22 -3.16
C PHE A 111 4.22 -4.45 -1.68
N GLN A 112 4.87 -5.41 -1.03
CA GLN A 112 4.62 -5.70 0.39
C GLN A 112 5.06 -4.55 1.31
N THR A 113 6.18 -3.91 0.99
CA THR A 113 6.74 -2.75 1.72
C THR A 113 5.83 -1.53 1.60
N PHE A 114 5.45 -1.17 0.38
CA PHE A 114 4.66 0.05 0.18
C PHE A 114 3.17 -0.18 0.31
N PHE A 115 2.57 -1.14 -0.39
CA PHE A 115 1.11 -1.32 -0.40
C PHE A 115 0.57 -2.12 0.78
N ASN A 116 1.31 -3.10 1.30
CA ASN A 116 0.86 -3.91 2.44
C ASN A 116 1.43 -3.46 3.79
N THR A 117 2.25 -2.40 3.81
CA THR A 117 2.77 -1.83 5.06
C THR A 117 2.61 -0.31 5.08
N PHE A 118 3.38 0.46 4.31
CA PHE A 118 3.36 1.92 4.43
C PHE A 118 1.99 2.53 4.06
N PHE A 119 1.50 2.31 2.85
CA PHE A 119 0.21 2.84 2.39
C PHE A 119 -0.97 2.20 3.12
N TYR A 120 -0.78 1.05 3.76
CA TYR A 120 -1.81 0.50 4.62
C TYR A 120 -2.03 1.37 5.87
N TYR A 121 -0.95 1.83 6.50
CA TYR A 121 -1.04 2.85 7.56
C TYR A 121 -1.60 4.17 7.04
N HIS A 122 -1.24 4.57 5.82
CA HIS A 122 -1.76 5.77 5.16
C HIS A 122 -3.29 5.77 5.05
N GLU A 123 -3.92 4.65 4.69
CA GLU A 123 -5.39 4.61 4.65
C GLU A 123 -6.02 4.74 6.04
N PHE A 124 -5.38 4.20 7.09
CA PHE A 124 -5.83 4.45 8.45
C PHE A 124 -5.60 5.91 8.87
N ALA A 125 -4.59 6.58 8.34
CA ALA A 125 -4.40 8.01 8.55
C ALA A 125 -5.55 8.82 7.93
N HIS A 126 -6.04 8.47 6.74
CA HIS A 126 -7.26 9.07 6.18
C HIS A 126 -8.50 8.84 7.04
N TRP A 127 -8.66 7.64 7.60
CA TRP A 127 -9.70 7.40 8.61
C TRP A 127 -9.54 8.32 9.81
N GLY A 128 -8.31 8.47 10.35
CA GLY A 128 -8.01 9.39 11.44
C GLY A 128 -8.37 10.85 11.12
N GLN A 129 -8.01 11.33 9.92
CA GLN A 129 -8.40 12.66 9.44
C GLN A 129 -9.92 12.83 9.42
N TYR A 130 -10.65 11.83 8.92
CA TYR A 130 -12.11 11.85 8.91
C TYR A 130 -12.70 11.87 10.33
N GLN A 131 -12.11 11.18 11.31
CA GLN A 131 -12.57 11.26 12.70
C GLN A 131 -12.29 12.64 13.33
N MET A 132 -11.21 13.31 12.93
CA MET A 132 -10.88 14.65 13.42
C MET A 132 -11.80 15.73 12.85
N ASP A 133 -12.15 15.64 11.56
CA ASP A 133 -12.92 16.70 10.87
C ASP A 133 -14.41 16.40 10.71
N GLY A 134 -14.79 15.12 10.75
CA GLY A 134 -16.15 14.66 10.44
C GLY A 134 -16.48 14.63 8.94
N GLU A 135 -15.55 15.04 8.07
CA GLU A 135 -15.69 15.03 6.62
C GLU A 135 -14.36 14.79 5.90
N ILE A 136 -14.41 14.58 4.58
CA ILE A 136 -13.20 14.47 3.74
C ILE A 136 -12.75 15.87 3.35
N ASN A 137 -11.48 16.19 3.55
CA ASN A 137 -10.92 17.47 3.12
C ASN A 137 -10.98 17.61 1.59
N SER A 138 -11.51 18.75 1.12
CA SER A 138 -11.61 19.07 -0.30
C SER A 138 -10.25 19.37 -0.95
N ASP A 139 -9.26 19.81 -0.16
CA ASP A 139 -7.87 19.94 -0.57
C ASP A 139 -7.19 18.57 -0.48
N ARG A 140 -7.13 17.90 -1.63
CA ARG A 140 -6.54 16.56 -1.74
C ARG A 140 -5.04 16.60 -1.52
N TYR A 141 -4.35 17.60 -2.05
CA TYR A 141 -2.91 17.71 -1.88
C TYR A 141 -2.53 17.84 -0.40
N PHE A 142 -3.23 18.70 0.35
CA PHE A 142 -3.04 18.79 1.80
C PHE A 142 -3.40 17.48 2.51
N SER A 143 -4.57 16.90 2.19
CA SER A 143 -5.04 15.66 2.84
C SER A 143 -4.05 14.51 2.68
N GLU A 144 -3.47 14.35 1.49
CA GLU A 144 -2.50 13.29 1.18
C GLU A 144 -1.14 13.52 1.86
N ASN A 145 -0.64 14.77 1.88
CA ASN A 145 0.59 15.09 2.62
C ASN A 145 0.42 14.78 4.11
N GLU A 146 -0.66 15.24 4.72
CA GLU A 146 -0.87 15.05 6.15
C GLU A 146 -1.18 13.58 6.52
N ALA A 147 -1.81 12.80 5.63
CA ALA A 147 -1.95 11.35 5.84
C ALA A 147 -0.59 10.64 5.87
N ASN A 148 0.38 11.11 5.06
CA ASN A 148 1.77 10.66 5.14
C ASN A 148 2.46 11.13 6.43
N GLU A 149 2.22 12.37 6.89
CA GLU A 149 2.71 12.89 8.17
C GLU A 149 2.24 12.03 9.35
N ILE A 150 0.94 11.71 9.42
CA ILE A 150 0.34 10.83 10.44
C ILE A 150 0.96 9.44 10.37
N THR A 151 1.14 8.88 9.17
CA THR A 151 1.75 7.56 8.97
C THR A 151 3.18 7.50 9.49
N VAL A 152 4.00 8.51 9.17
CA VAL A 152 5.37 8.61 9.64
C VAL A 152 5.41 8.79 11.16
N ALA A 153 4.60 9.71 11.71
CA ALA A 153 4.53 9.94 13.15
C ALA A 153 4.09 8.68 13.92
N TYR A 154 3.14 7.92 13.36
CA TYR A 154 2.73 6.62 13.89
C TYR A 154 3.92 5.64 13.91
N LEU A 155 4.58 5.44 12.78
CA LEU A 155 5.69 4.47 12.66
C LEU A 155 6.86 4.86 13.58
N GLN A 156 7.14 6.14 13.75
CA GLN A 156 8.17 6.63 14.65
C GLN A 156 7.92 6.33 16.13
N SER A 157 6.68 6.03 16.52
CA SER A 157 6.34 5.74 17.92
C SER A 157 6.94 4.43 18.46
N SER A 158 7.54 3.61 17.60
CA SER A 158 8.18 2.34 17.95
C SER A 158 9.57 2.19 17.32
N GLU A 159 10.45 1.41 17.94
CA GLU A 159 11.78 1.09 17.40
C GLU A 159 11.68 0.33 16.07
N GLU A 160 10.74 -0.61 15.96
CA GLU A 160 10.48 -1.37 14.72
C GLU A 160 10.07 -0.44 13.58
N GLY A 161 9.15 0.49 13.84
CA GLY A 161 8.71 1.45 12.82
C GLY A 161 9.78 2.46 12.45
N GLN A 162 10.62 2.92 13.39
CA GLN A 162 11.80 3.74 13.08
C GLN A 162 12.77 3.01 12.14
N ASN A 163 13.11 1.76 12.44
CA ASN A 163 13.96 0.93 11.59
C ASN A 163 13.35 0.72 10.19
N PHE A 164 12.04 0.55 10.10
CA PHE A 164 11.32 0.46 8.83
C PHE A 164 11.44 1.76 8.02
N LEU A 165 11.21 2.92 8.66
CA LEU A 165 11.33 4.24 8.00
C LEU A 165 12.74 4.48 7.47
N ASP A 166 13.77 4.18 8.27
CA ASP A 166 15.17 4.33 7.86
C ASP A 166 15.53 3.38 6.69
N THR A 167 14.89 2.22 6.62
CA THR A 167 15.07 1.26 5.51
C THR A 167 14.44 1.77 4.21
N ILE A 168 13.25 2.38 4.27
CA ILE A 168 12.54 2.82 3.06
C ILE A 168 12.97 4.20 2.57
N GLU A 169 13.55 5.06 3.41
CA GLU A 169 13.99 6.41 3.03
C GLU A 169 14.89 6.46 1.77
N PRO A 170 15.98 5.69 1.67
CA PRO A 170 16.79 5.69 0.44
C PRO A 170 16.01 5.16 -0.78
N LYS A 171 15.05 4.26 -0.57
CA LYS A 171 14.19 3.68 -1.61
C LYS A 171 13.21 4.72 -2.16
N VAL A 172 12.57 5.48 -1.27
CA VAL A 172 11.69 6.61 -1.61
C VAL A 172 12.46 7.70 -2.37
N ASN A 173 13.67 8.03 -1.92
CA ASN A 173 14.52 9.00 -2.62
C ASN A 173 14.84 8.56 -4.06
N ALA A 174 15.09 7.26 -4.28
CA ALA A 174 15.33 6.74 -5.62
C ALA A 174 14.06 6.81 -6.51
N LEU A 175 12.89 6.49 -5.96
CA LEU A 175 11.61 6.56 -6.67
C LEU A 175 11.27 7.99 -7.11
N VAL A 176 11.41 8.98 -6.22
CA VAL A 176 11.14 10.39 -6.54
C VAL A 176 12.08 10.91 -7.64
N ASN A 177 13.32 10.42 -7.70
CA ASN A 177 14.25 10.77 -8.77
C ASN A 177 13.97 10.04 -10.10
N PHE A 178 13.35 8.86 -10.04
CA PHE A 178 12.98 8.08 -11.21
C PHE A 178 11.69 8.59 -11.87
N LEU A 179 10.73 9.03 -11.06
CA LEU A 179 9.41 9.45 -11.52
C LEU A 179 9.43 10.92 -11.99
N GLU A 180 8.89 11.16 -13.19
CA GLU A 180 8.78 12.50 -13.74
C GLU A 180 7.63 13.27 -13.08
N ASN A 181 7.87 14.54 -12.75
CA ASN A 181 6.83 15.44 -12.25
C ASN A 181 5.80 15.69 -13.37
N PRO A 182 4.52 15.32 -13.20
CA PRO A 182 3.51 15.49 -14.24
C PRO A 182 2.93 16.90 -14.29
N ALA A 183 3.26 17.80 -13.35
CA ALA A 183 2.78 19.18 -13.35
C ALA A 183 3.42 20.00 -14.49
N PRO A 184 2.63 20.71 -15.32
CA PRO A 184 3.17 21.58 -16.36
C PRO A 184 4.01 22.73 -15.81
N ASP A 185 4.96 23.21 -16.63
CA ASP A 185 5.78 24.38 -16.30
C ASP A 185 4.91 25.58 -15.89
N GLY A 186 5.22 26.17 -14.74
CA GLY A 186 4.54 27.35 -14.21
C GLY A 186 3.23 27.09 -13.46
N VAL A 187 2.75 25.84 -13.42
CA VAL A 187 1.62 25.42 -12.56
C VAL A 187 2.20 24.84 -11.28
N SER A 188 1.63 25.19 -10.12
CA SER A 188 2.07 24.58 -8.87
C SER A 188 1.61 23.12 -8.80
N GLU A 189 2.40 22.27 -8.16
CA GLU A 189 2.06 20.86 -7.99
C GLU A 189 0.78 20.65 -7.16
N GLU A 190 0.53 21.54 -6.19
CA GLU A 190 -0.69 21.56 -5.38
C GLU A 190 -1.93 21.84 -6.24
N GLU A 191 -1.88 22.93 -7.02
CA GLU A 191 -2.95 23.30 -7.96
C GLU A 191 -3.20 22.17 -8.96
N TYR A 192 -2.14 21.66 -9.59
CA TYR A 192 -2.27 20.60 -10.59
C TYR A 192 -2.84 19.30 -10.00
N PHE A 193 -2.38 18.89 -8.82
CA PHE A 193 -2.88 17.69 -8.15
C PHE A 193 -4.36 17.80 -7.80
N ASN A 194 -4.76 18.92 -7.20
CA ASN A 194 -6.15 19.16 -6.79
C ASN A 194 -7.09 19.22 -7.99
N GLU A 195 -6.69 19.88 -9.08
CA GLU A 195 -7.52 20.00 -10.29
C GLU A 195 -7.59 18.71 -11.12
N ASN A 196 -6.53 17.87 -11.08
CA ASN A 196 -6.39 16.71 -11.98
C ASN A 196 -6.40 15.36 -11.24
N TYR A 197 -6.79 15.32 -9.96
CA TYR A 197 -6.71 14.13 -9.10
C TYR A 197 -7.26 12.85 -9.76
N ALA A 198 -8.47 12.91 -10.32
CA ALA A 198 -9.10 11.75 -10.95
C ALA A 198 -8.33 11.26 -12.20
N GLN A 199 -7.76 12.18 -12.98
CA GLN A 199 -6.96 11.85 -14.16
C GLN A 199 -5.60 11.28 -13.77
N LEU A 200 -4.98 11.83 -12.72
CA LEU A 200 -3.73 11.32 -12.16
C LEU A 200 -3.89 9.85 -11.74
N GLY A 201 -5.00 9.51 -11.06
CA GLY A 201 -5.31 8.15 -10.64
C GLY A 201 -5.45 7.12 -11.78
N MET A 202 -5.60 7.57 -13.04
CA MET A 202 -5.63 6.68 -14.22
C MET A 202 -4.22 6.38 -14.78
N ASN A 203 -3.19 7.10 -14.33
CA ASN A 203 -1.80 6.89 -14.73
C ASN A 203 -0.94 6.62 -13.49
N ALA A 204 -0.59 5.34 -13.29
CA ALA A 204 0.15 4.90 -12.12
C ALA A 204 1.51 5.59 -11.92
N TYR A 205 2.19 6.00 -13.01
CA TYR A 205 3.47 6.72 -12.92
C TYR A 205 3.27 8.16 -12.41
N HIS A 206 2.28 8.87 -12.94
CA HIS A 206 1.98 10.24 -12.52
C HIS A 206 1.45 10.27 -11.08
N TYR A 207 0.54 9.36 -10.74
CA TYR A 207 0.06 9.25 -9.36
C TYR A 207 1.17 8.80 -8.41
N GLY A 208 1.99 7.84 -8.84
CA GLY A 208 3.15 7.37 -8.10
C GLY A 208 4.13 8.49 -7.75
N TYR A 209 4.37 9.44 -8.66
CA TYR A 209 5.22 10.61 -8.40
C TYR A 209 4.75 11.36 -7.15
N TYR A 210 3.46 11.74 -7.12
CA TYR A 210 2.88 12.45 -5.98
C TYR A 210 2.91 11.62 -4.71
N GLN A 211 2.50 10.35 -4.77
CA GLN A 211 2.47 9.46 -3.61
C GLN A 211 3.86 9.35 -2.97
N PHE A 212 4.91 9.03 -3.73
CA PHE A 212 6.26 8.93 -3.17
C PHE A 212 6.86 10.29 -2.80
N LYS A 213 6.47 11.38 -3.46
CA LYS A 213 6.84 12.73 -3.02
C LYS A 213 6.25 13.06 -1.65
N PHE A 214 4.99 12.74 -1.38
CA PHE A 214 4.38 12.97 -0.07
C PHE A 214 5.04 12.13 1.03
N VAL A 215 5.35 10.86 0.74
CA VAL A 215 6.14 10.00 1.62
C VAL A 215 7.49 10.67 1.94
N LYS A 216 8.20 11.15 0.90
CA LYS A 216 9.48 11.84 1.05
C LYS A 216 9.35 13.09 1.93
N ASN A 217 8.36 13.94 1.66
CA ASN A 217 8.13 15.17 2.42
C ASN A 217 7.90 14.87 3.91
N ALA A 218 7.14 13.82 4.23
CA ALA A 218 6.90 13.39 5.61
C ALA A 218 8.18 12.81 6.25
N LEU A 219 8.96 12.01 5.52
CA LEU A 219 10.24 11.48 5.99
C LEU A 219 11.29 12.57 6.28
N ASP A 220 11.37 13.60 5.43
CA ASP A 220 12.28 14.74 5.61
C ASP A 220 11.95 15.55 6.88
N GLN A 221 10.67 15.57 7.27
CA GLN A 221 10.15 16.31 8.41
C GLN A 221 9.93 15.44 9.66
N ARG A 222 10.30 14.15 9.61
CA ARG A 222 9.96 13.17 10.64
C ARG A 222 10.46 13.52 12.05
N ASN A 223 11.52 14.30 12.17
CA ASN A 223 12.03 14.73 13.48
C ASN A 223 11.29 15.94 14.08
N SER A 224 10.38 16.55 13.32
CA SER A 224 9.64 17.76 13.69
C SER A 224 8.12 17.63 13.54
N ILE A 225 7.62 16.41 13.32
CA ILE A 225 6.20 16.14 13.18
C ILE A 225 5.81 15.04 14.16
N THR A 226 4.83 15.35 15.00
CA THR A 226 4.21 14.43 15.95
C THR A 226 2.69 14.38 15.75
N LEU A 227 2.06 13.31 16.21
CA LEU A 227 0.59 13.25 16.22
C LEU A 227 -0.04 14.35 17.07
N ASP A 228 0.63 14.82 18.14
CA ASP A 228 0.13 15.93 18.96
C ASP A 228 0.06 17.23 18.17
N GLU A 229 1.11 17.55 17.42
CA GLU A 229 1.14 18.75 16.57
C GLU A 229 0.10 18.70 15.44
N ILE A 230 -0.15 17.53 14.86
CA ILE A 230 -1.16 17.34 13.82
C ILE A 230 -2.57 17.55 14.40
N VAL A 231 -2.89 16.92 15.54
CA VAL A 231 -4.18 17.10 16.22
C VAL A 231 -4.38 18.55 16.65
N GLU A 232 -3.34 19.21 17.18
CA GLU A 232 -3.42 20.62 17.57
C GLU A 232 -3.66 21.55 16.37
N ARG A 233 -2.99 21.31 15.23
CA ARG A 233 -3.17 22.07 13.99
C ARG A 233 -4.63 22.06 13.53
N ARG A 234 -5.29 20.90 13.65
CA ARG A 234 -6.69 20.70 13.25
C ARG A 234 -7.68 21.32 14.23
N SER A 235 -7.40 21.30 15.53
CA SER A 235 -8.26 21.91 16.56
C SER A 235 -8.39 23.44 16.48
N LYS A 236 -7.49 24.10 15.75
CA LYS A 236 -7.40 25.57 15.62
C LYS A 236 -8.06 26.12 14.36
N ASN A 237 -8.44 25.25 13.42
CA ASN A 237 -9.11 25.60 12.17
C ASN A 237 -10.63 25.43 12.32
#